data_AF-A0A6A9SLZ9-F1
#
_entry.id   AF-A0A6A9SLZ9-F1
#
_cell.length_a   1.000
_cell.length_b   1.000
_cell.length_c   1.000
_cell.angle_alpha   90.00
_cell.angle_beta   90.00
_cell.angle_gamma   90.00
#
_symmetry.space_group_name_H-M   'P 1'
#
loop_
_entity.id
_entity.type
_entity.pdbx_description
1 polymer ?
#
loop_
_entity_poly.entity_id
_entity_poly.type
_entity_poly.pdbx_seq_one_letter_code
_entity_poly.pdbx_strand_id
1 'polypeptide(L)'
;MRQFVVLGHDAPTIPDFSLEDLPGAGRLDVLCRCINSAFFLSHALREDVRVHLVLADEYVVRFEGAELRRLNPDERSTAALIRGALDAREGAIGAMEANPSPGVYIGKGDFESTVRSVTEESTLVELHEDGKPVVDLDPPSDPAFVLSDHHDFTDSEAALLAEAAEERVSIGPEALHADHAITVAHNYLDTDGFDIY
;
A
#
# COMPACT_ATOMS: atom_id res chain seq x y z
N MET A 1 8.63 -10.67 -6.29
CA MET A 1 8.47 -9.47 -5.44
C MET A 1 6.99 -9.24 -5.18
N ARG A 2 6.58 -8.93 -3.94
CA ARG A 2 5.17 -8.61 -3.62
C ARG A 2 4.98 -7.10 -3.53
N GLN A 3 3.98 -6.55 -4.19
CA GLN A 3 3.67 -5.12 -4.12
C GLN A 3 2.29 -4.87 -3.51
N PHE A 4 2.14 -3.76 -2.80
CA PHE A 4 0.86 -3.25 -2.35
C PHE A 4 0.71 -1.78 -2.76
N VAL A 5 -0.44 -1.43 -3.34
CA VAL A 5 -0.84 -0.05 -3.63
C VAL A 5 -2.00 0.29 -2.71
N VAL A 6 -1.80 1.27 -1.83
CA VAL A 6 -2.81 1.70 -0.86
C VAL A 6 -3.18 3.15 -1.14
N LEU A 7 -4.45 3.39 -1.47
CA LEU A 7 -4.97 4.72 -1.78
C LEU A 7 -5.47 5.40 -0.50
N GLY A 8 -4.81 6.48 -0.08
CA GLY A 8 -5.22 7.32 1.04
C GLY A 8 -5.88 8.60 0.57
N HIS A 9 -7.20 8.61 0.46
CA HIS A 9 -7.98 9.69 -0.15
C HIS A 9 -7.84 11.02 0.61
N ASP A 10 -7.94 10.95 1.93
CA ASP A 10 -7.89 12.13 2.81
C ASP A 10 -6.49 12.37 3.40
N ALA A 11 -5.50 11.56 3.02
CA ALA A 11 -4.18 11.59 3.61
C ALA A 11 -3.48 12.95 3.39
N PRO A 12 -2.69 13.44 4.36
CA PRO A 12 -2.08 14.75 4.26
C PRO A 12 -1.01 14.77 3.16
N THR A 13 -0.96 15.86 2.39
CA THR A 13 0.10 16.12 1.39
C THR A 13 1.15 17.12 1.86
N ILE A 14 1.00 17.62 3.09
CA ILE A 14 1.95 18.49 3.78
C ILE A 14 2.31 17.90 5.16
N PRO A 15 3.52 18.16 5.68
CA PRO A 15 4.02 17.56 6.92
C PRO A 15 3.41 18.16 8.20
N ASP A 16 2.48 19.13 8.07
CA ASP A 16 1.88 19.86 9.20
C ASP A 16 0.67 19.10 9.78
N PHE A 17 0.92 17.89 10.29
CA PHE A 17 -0.07 17.09 10.99
C PHE A 17 0.45 16.59 12.35
N SER A 18 -0.50 16.36 13.27
CA SER A 18 -0.20 15.89 14.62
C SER A 18 0.09 14.38 14.63
N LEU A 19 1.21 13.98 15.23
CA LEU A 19 1.49 12.56 15.53
C LEU A 19 0.66 12.01 16.70
N GLU A 20 -0.11 12.87 17.37
CA GLU A 20 -1.00 12.48 18.47
C GLU A 20 -2.43 12.27 18.00
N ASP A 21 -2.76 12.67 16.76
CA ASP A 21 -4.09 12.53 16.17
C ASP A 21 -3.98 12.05 14.71
N LEU A 22 -3.44 10.85 14.53
CA LEU A 22 -3.34 10.21 13.21
C LEU A 22 -4.70 9.93 12.57
N PRO A 23 -5.76 9.54 13.31
CA PRO A 23 -7.10 9.42 12.74
C PRO A 23 -7.65 10.75 12.21
N GLY A 24 -7.43 11.86 12.94
CA GLY A 24 -7.81 13.20 12.50
C GLY A 24 -6.97 13.76 11.34
N ALA A 25 -5.79 13.20 11.11
CA ALA A 25 -4.94 13.50 9.95
C ALA A 25 -5.32 12.67 8.72
N GLY A 26 -6.61 12.64 8.36
CA GLY A 26 -7.07 11.95 7.15
C GLY A 26 -6.90 10.43 7.20
N ARG A 27 -7.16 9.83 8.38
CA ARG A 27 -7.00 8.40 8.61
C ARG A 27 -5.60 7.85 8.31
N LEU A 28 -4.57 8.67 8.53
CA LEU A 28 -3.17 8.24 8.41
C LEU A 28 -2.84 7.02 9.28
N ASP A 29 -3.60 6.81 10.37
CA ASP A 29 -3.54 5.60 11.19
C ASP A 29 -3.75 4.31 10.38
N VAL A 30 -4.67 4.32 9.40
CA VAL A 30 -4.94 3.19 8.49
C VAL A 30 -3.72 2.89 7.63
N LEU A 31 -3.17 3.91 6.97
CA LEU A 31 -1.97 3.75 6.13
C LEU A 31 -0.78 3.25 6.94
N CYS A 32 -0.61 3.74 8.17
CA CYS A 32 0.45 3.27 9.07
C CYS A 32 0.28 1.78 9.44
N ARG A 33 -0.96 1.33 9.70
CA ARG A 33 -1.23 -0.10 9.92
C ARG A 33 -0.98 -0.93 8.68
N CYS A 34 -1.32 -0.43 7.48
CA CYS A 34 -1.01 -1.10 6.23
C CYS A 34 0.49 -1.35 6.06
N ILE A 35 1.33 -0.33 6.34
CA ILE A 35 2.79 -0.48 6.35
C ILE A 35 3.22 -1.52 7.37
N ASN A 36 2.62 -1.51 8.57
CA ASN A 36 2.97 -2.49 9.59
C ASN A 36 2.66 -3.93 9.11
N SER A 37 1.46 -4.17 8.60
CA SER A 37 1.03 -5.47 8.09
C SER A 37 1.83 -5.96 6.87
N ALA A 38 2.29 -5.03 6.03
CA ALA A 38 3.06 -5.36 4.84
C ALA A 38 4.49 -5.82 5.15
N PHE A 39 5.15 -5.20 6.14
CA PHE A 39 6.58 -5.43 6.35
C PHE A 39 6.91 -6.32 7.55
N PHE A 40 6.19 -6.24 8.67
CA PHE A 40 6.66 -6.89 9.89
C PHE A 40 6.42 -8.39 9.92
N LEU A 41 7.48 -9.13 10.24
CA LEU A 41 7.44 -10.46 10.83
C LEU A 41 7.81 -10.35 12.31
N SER A 42 7.65 -11.44 13.07
CA SER A 42 7.97 -11.46 14.51
C SER A 42 9.41 -11.02 14.83
N HIS A 43 10.37 -11.30 13.95
CA HIS A 43 11.80 -11.05 14.19
C HIS A 43 12.54 -10.46 12.99
N ALA A 44 11.82 -10.04 11.94
CA ALA A 44 12.41 -9.57 10.70
C ALA A 44 11.43 -8.64 9.97
N LEU A 45 11.92 -8.03 8.88
CA LEU A 45 11.05 -7.42 7.88
C LEU A 45 10.98 -8.35 6.67
N ARG A 46 9.87 -8.31 5.94
CA ARG A 46 9.77 -8.90 4.60
C ARG A 46 10.58 -8.03 3.63
N GLU A 47 11.73 -8.54 3.19
CA GLU A 47 12.64 -7.80 2.30
C GLU A 47 12.14 -7.76 0.84
N ASP A 48 11.41 -8.79 0.39
CA ASP A 48 10.81 -8.88 -0.96
C ASP A 48 9.37 -8.32 -0.99
N VAL A 49 9.19 -7.13 -0.40
CA VAL A 49 7.92 -6.39 -0.37
C VAL A 49 8.16 -4.92 -0.74
N ARG A 50 7.27 -4.36 -1.54
CA ARG A 50 7.19 -2.93 -1.82
C ARG A 50 5.79 -2.41 -1.52
N VAL A 51 5.68 -1.24 -0.90
CA VAL A 51 4.38 -0.57 -0.68
C VAL A 51 4.41 0.81 -1.31
N HIS A 52 3.35 1.15 -2.04
CA HIS A 52 3.09 2.47 -2.58
C HIS A 52 1.89 3.06 -1.83
N LEU A 53 2.10 4.13 -1.08
CA LEU A 53 1.02 4.90 -0.47
C LEU A 53 0.72 6.10 -1.37
N VAL A 54 -0.44 6.10 -2.01
CA VAL A 54 -0.91 7.24 -2.81
C VAL A 54 -1.64 8.19 -1.88
N LEU A 55 -1.09 9.39 -1.68
CA LEU A 55 -1.57 10.38 -0.72
C LEU A 55 -2.37 11.48 -1.44
N ALA A 56 -3.69 11.47 -1.25
CA ALA A 56 -4.66 12.41 -1.82
C ALA A 56 -4.41 12.72 -3.31
N ASP A 57 -4.04 11.69 -4.06
CA ASP A 57 -3.79 11.74 -5.51
C ASP A 57 -2.73 12.79 -5.95
N GLU A 58 -1.80 13.16 -5.05
CA GLU A 58 -0.79 14.20 -5.31
C GLU A 58 0.66 13.66 -5.18
N TYR A 59 0.90 12.82 -4.18
CA TYR A 59 2.20 12.24 -3.91
C TYR A 59 2.11 10.74 -3.69
N VAL A 60 3.18 10.05 -4.06
CA VAL A 60 3.35 8.62 -3.76
C VAL A 60 4.52 8.47 -2.81
N VAL A 61 4.27 7.89 -1.65
CA VAL A 61 5.33 7.49 -0.71
C VAL A 61 5.57 5.99 -0.88
N ARG A 62 6.75 5.64 -1.39
CA ARG A 62 7.15 4.27 -1.68
C ARG A 62 8.07 3.74 -0.58
N PHE A 63 7.73 2.58 -0.04
CA PHE A 63 8.51 1.84 0.94
C PHE A 63 9.13 0.59 0.29
N GLU A 64 10.43 0.39 0.45
CA GLU A 64 11.20 -0.72 -0.15
C GLU A 64 11.77 -1.65 0.92
N GLY A 65 11.23 -2.86 1.03
CA GLY A 65 11.50 -3.81 2.12
C GLY A 65 12.98 -4.10 2.32
N ALA A 66 13.70 -4.32 1.22
CA ALA A 66 15.13 -4.65 1.23
C ALA A 66 16.03 -3.50 1.74
N GLU A 67 15.53 -2.26 1.76
CA GLU A 67 16.28 -1.07 2.13
C GLU A 67 15.87 -0.46 3.47
N LEU A 68 14.70 -0.84 3.99
CA LEU A 68 14.10 -0.24 5.18
C LEU A 68 15.01 -0.33 6.39
N ARG A 69 15.17 0.79 7.07
CA ARG A 69 15.84 0.89 8.37
C ARG A 69 15.01 1.73 9.33
N ARG A 70 15.08 1.39 10.62
CA ARG A 70 14.44 2.17 11.71
C ARG A 70 12.91 2.28 11.61
N LEU A 71 12.27 1.37 10.87
CA LEU A 71 10.82 1.15 10.96
C LEU A 71 10.54 0.37 12.26
N ASN A 72 9.57 0.80 13.05
CA ASN A 72 9.10 0.07 14.24
C ASN A 72 7.61 -0.29 14.07
N PRO A 73 7.12 -1.38 14.70
CA PRO A 73 5.75 -1.87 14.52
C PRO A 73 4.75 -1.05 15.34
N ASP A 74 4.80 0.28 15.22
CA ASP A 74 3.88 1.23 15.85
C ASP A 74 3.49 2.32 14.86
N GLU A 75 2.25 2.80 14.95
CA GLU A 75 1.73 3.78 13.99
C GLU A 75 2.47 5.12 14.03
N ARG A 76 2.91 5.54 15.23
CA ARG A 76 3.49 6.87 15.44
C ARG A 76 4.87 7.00 14.77
N SER A 77 5.72 5.98 14.86
CA SER A 77 7.03 6.01 14.21
C SER A 77 6.93 5.89 12.69
N THR A 78 5.99 5.09 12.18
CA THR A 78 5.66 5.02 10.74
C THR A 78 5.13 6.36 10.24
N ALA A 79 4.19 7.00 10.95
CA ALA A 79 3.70 8.33 10.62
C ALA A 79 4.82 9.39 10.62
N ALA A 80 5.81 9.26 11.51
CA ALA A 80 6.98 10.14 11.50
C ALA A 80 7.86 9.96 10.24
N LEU A 81 7.96 8.74 9.69
CA LEU A 81 8.64 8.49 8.41
C LEU A 81 7.85 9.12 7.24
N ILE A 82 6.53 8.96 7.22
CA ILE A 82 5.67 9.59 6.19
C ILE A 82 5.77 11.12 6.26
N ARG A 83 5.78 11.69 7.47
CA ARG A 83 6.00 13.13 7.66
C ARG A 83 7.35 13.58 7.10
N GLY A 84 8.42 12.83 7.39
CA GLY A 84 9.75 13.11 6.84
C GLY A 84 9.82 12.96 5.32
N ALA A 85 9.03 12.06 4.73
CA ALA A 85 8.81 11.97 3.30
C ALA A 85 8.17 13.26 2.75
N LEU A 86 7.06 13.70 3.33
CA LEU A 86 6.38 14.95 2.93
C LEU A 86 7.24 16.21 3.15
N ASP A 87 8.10 16.24 4.16
CA ASP A 87 9.10 17.31 4.35
C ASP A 87 10.07 17.40 3.16
N ALA A 88 10.41 16.27 2.54
CA ALA A 88 11.31 16.19 1.41
C ALA A 88 10.62 16.32 0.03
N ARG A 89 9.30 16.55 -0.01
CA ARG A 89 8.51 16.56 -1.26
C ARG A 89 8.98 17.59 -2.30
N GLU A 90 9.59 18.70 -1.87
CA GLU A 90 10.15 19.70 -2.79
C GLU A 90 11.35 19.16 -3.59
N GLY A 91 12.01 18.11 -3.09
CA GLY A 91 13.06 17.38 -3.79
C GLY A 91 12.52 16.44 -4.89
N ALA A 92 11.21 16.16 -4.92
CA ALA A 92 10.59 15.37 -5.96
C ALA A 92 10.33 16.23 -7.21
N ILE A 93 11.26 16.18 -8.16
CA ILE A 93 11.27 17.04 -9.35
C ILE A 93 10.98 16.19 -10.59
N GLY A 94 9.84 16.45 -11.24
CA GLY A 94 9.40 15.65 -12.38
C GLY A 94 9.22 14.19 -11.97
N ALA A 95 9.87 13.26 -12.68
CA ALA A 95 9.85 11.83 -12.38
C ALA A 95 10.89 11.40 -11.33
N MET A 96 11.67 12.33 -10.76
CA MET A 96 12.72 12.00 -9.80
C MET A 96 12.15 11.99 -8.39
N GLU A 97 12.26 10.85 -7.69
CA GLU A 97 11.89 10.71 -6.29
C GLU A 97 12.96 11.32 -5.35
N ALA A 98 12.53 11.86 -4.22
CA ALA A 98 13.40 12.15 -3.09
C ALA A 98 13.45 10.95 -2.12
N ASN A 99 14.60 10.73 -1.48
CA ASN A 99 14.79 9.66 -0.49
C ASN A 99 15.31 10.27 0.83
N PRO A 100 14.42 10.63 1.77
CA PRO A 100 14.82 11.21 3.05
C PRO A 100 15.23 10.16 4.11
N SER A 101 14.91 8.89 3.90
CA SER A 101 15.22 7.80 4.83
C SER A 101 15.44 6.49 4.06
N PRO A 102 16.37 5.61 4.49
CA PRO A 102 16.60 4.33 3.83
C PRO A 102 15.32 3.53 3.61
N GLY A 103 15.07 3.16 2.35
CA GLY A 103 13.87 2.45 1.92
C GLY A 103 12.58 3.28 1.91
N VAL A 104 12.63 4.60 2.07
CA VAL A 104 11.46 5.49 2.00
C VAL A 104 11.71 6.56 0.93
N TYR A 105 10.85 6.59 -0.07
CA TYR A 105 10.93 7.49 -1.21
C TYR A 105 9.63 8.29 -1.33
N ILE A 106 9.73 9.49 -1.88
CA ILE A 106 8.56 10.29 -2.24
C ILE A 106 8.71 10.82 -3.66
N GLY A 107 7.67 10.62 -4.46
CA GLY A 107 7.54 11.15 -5.81
C GLY A 107 6.25 11.95 -5.95
N LYS A 108 6.20 12.83 -6.96
CA LYS A 108 4.92 13.36 -7.45
C LYS A 108 4.24 12.27 -8.28
N GLY A 109 2.98 12.02 -8.02
CA GLY A 109 2.24 10.97 -8.69
C GLY A 109 0.86 10.80 -8.09
N ASP A 110 -0.02 10.28 -8.93
CA ASP A 110 -1.43 9.99 -8.66
C ASP A 110 -1.66 8.47 -8.71
N PHE A 111 -2.89 8.05 -8.49
CA PHE A 111 -3.28 6.65 -8.53
C PHE A 111 -3.08 6.04 -9.92
N GLU A 112 -3.44 6.77 -10.99
CA GLU A 112 -3.31 6.30 -12.37
C GLU A 112 -1.85 6.01 -12.77
N SER A 113 -0.94 6.94 -12.48
CA SER A 113 0.49 6.77 -12.74
C SER A 113 1.10 5.66 -11.89
N THR A 114 0.64 5.50 -10.64
CA THR A 114 1.07 4.41 -9.76
C THR A 114 0.64 3.04 -10.31
N VAL A 115 -0.64 2.89 -10.66
CA VAL A 115 -1.18 1.67 -11.27
C VAL A 115 -0.42 1.31 -12.54
N ARG A 116 -0.21 2.28 -13.45
CA ARG A 116 0.55 2.06 -14.68
C ARG A 116 1.97 1.58 -14.41
N SER A 117 2.70 2.27 -13.53
CA SER A 117 4.08 1.89 -13.19
C SER A 117 4.15 0.49 -12.59
N VAL A 118 3.19 0.11 -11.75
CA VAL A 118 3.14 -1.21 -11.12
C VAL A 118 2.84 -2.31 -12.15
N THR A 119 1.93 -2.06 -13.09
CA THR A 119 1.57 -3.03 -14.15
C THR A 119 2.68 -3.28 -15.18
N GLU A 120 3.73 -2.46 -15.21
CA GLU A 120 4.91 -2.73 -16.05
C GLU A 120 5.75 -3.92 -15.54
N GLU A 121 5.67 -4.22 -14.24
CA GLU A 121 6.53 -5.21 -13.56
C GLU A 121 5.75 -6.30 -12.80
N SER A 122 4.44 -6.17 -12.65
CA SER A 122 3.65 -7.03 -11.76
C SER A 122 2.20 -7.22 -12.24
N THR A 123 1.63 -8.37 -11.88
CA THR A 123 0.21 -8.68 -12.09
C THR A 123 -0.62 -7.92 -11.05
N LEU A 124 -1.42 -6.96 -11.51
CA LEU A 124 -2.28 -6.17 -10.63
C LEU A 124 -3.54 -6.96 -10.26
N VAL A 125 -3.80 -7.06 -8.96
CA VAL A 125 -4.96 -7.75 -8.37
C VAL A 125 -5.70 -6.78 -7.45
N GLU A 126 -6.96 -6.49 -7.77
CA GLU A 126 -7.83 -5.68 -6.92
C GLU A 126 -8.36 -6.51 -5.75
N LEU A 127 -8.10 -6.08 -4.51
CA LEU A 127 -8.76 -6.67 -3.34
C LEU A 127 -10.10 -5.99 -3.12
N HIS A 128 -11.20 -6.72 -3.27
CA HIS A 128 -12.55 -6.20 -3.14
C HIS A 128 -13.53 -7.26 -2.60
N GLU A 129 -14.48 -6.85 -1.76
CA GLU A 129 -15.47 -7.76 -1.14
C GLU A 129 -16.33 -8.52 -2.16
N ASP A 130 -16.78 -7.86 -3.23
CA ASP A 130 -17.47 -8.45 -4.39
C ASP A 130 -16.57 -9.23 -5.36
N GLY A 131 -15.28 -9.43 -5.04
CA GLY A 131 -14.36 -10.21 -5.86
C GLY A 131 -14.59 -11.72 -5.76
N LYS A 132 -14.00 -12.49 -6.68
CA LYS A 132 -13.98 -13.97 -6.57
C LYS A 132 -13.13 -14.38 -5.37
N PRO A 133 -13.45 -15.47 -4.65
CA PRO A 133 -12.59 -15.96 -3.58
C PRO A 133 -11.14 -16.11 -4.03
N VAL A 134 -10.20 -15.57 -3.25
CA VAL A 134 -8.77 -15.57 -3.61
C VAL A 134 -8.20 -16.99 -3.74
N VAL A 135 -8.78 -17.96 -3.03
CA VAL A 135 -8.43 -19.38 -3.08
C VAL A 135 -8.83 -20.08 -4.39
N ASP A 136 -9.68 -19.46 -5.21
CA ASP A 136 -10.05 -19.98 -6.53
C ASP A 136 -9.00 -19.64 -7.61
N LEU A 137 -7.96 -18.88 -7.23
CA LEU A 137 -6.86 -18.47 -8.11
C LEU A 137 -5.56 -19.12 -7.65
N ASP A 138 -4.70 -19.40 -8.62
CA ASP A 138 -3.31 -19.73 -8.31
C ASP A 138 -2.56 -18.44 -7.92
N PRO A 139 -1.70 -18.45 -6.89
CA PRO A 139 -0.88 -17.30 -6.54
C PRO A 139 -0.03 -16.83 -7.74
N PRO A 140 -0.13 -15.55 -8.16
CA PRO A 140 0.73 -15.02 -9.21
C PRO A 140 2.18 -14.90 -8.70
N SER A 141 3.16 -14.96 -9.61
CA SER A 141 4.58 -14.92 -9.23
C SER A 141 5.03 -13.56 -8.69
N ASP A 142 4.52 -12.48 -9.29
CA ASP A 142 4.85 -11.09 -8.95
C ASP A 142 3.56 -10.28 -8.78
N PRO A 143 2.81 -10.51 -7.68
CA PRO A 143 1.56 -9.81 -7.42
C PRO A 143 1.79 -8.36 -7.03
N ALA A 144 0.90 -7.51 -7.50
CA ALA A 144 0.62 -6.22 -6.91
C ALA A 144 -0.84 -6.16 -6.46
N PHE A 145 -1.08 -6.09 -5.15
CA PHE A 145 -2.43 -5.94 -4.62
C PHE A 145 -2.78 -4.48 -4.47
N VAL A 146 -3.96 -4.08 -4.97
CA VAL A 146 -4.47 -2.73 -4.82
C VAL A 146 -5.69 -2.72 -3.91
N LEU A 147 -5.69 -1.76 -2.98
CA LEU A 147 -6.70 -1.58 -1.94
C LEU A 147 -6.91 -0.10 -1.64
N SER A 148 -8.15 0.24 -1.30
CA SER A 148 -8.53 1.56 -0.83
C SER A 148 -8.30 1.69 0.69
N ASP A 149 -8.46 2.90 1.22
CA ASP A 149 -8.39 3.19 2.65
C ASP A 149 -9.70 2.87 3.39
N HIS A 150 -10.45 3.88 3.79
CA HIS A 150 -11.72 3.79 4.49
C HIS A 150 -12.88 4.31 3.64
N HIS A 151 -12.58 4.82 2.46
CA HIS A 151 -13.55 5.12 1.41
C HIS A 151 -13.57 3.99 0.38
N ASP A 152 -14.68 3.88 -0.34
CA ASP A 152 -14.73 3.08 -1.56
C ASP A 152 -13.90 3.78 -2.66
N PHE A 153 -13.44 3.00 -3.64
CA PHE A 153 -12.86 3.58 -4.85
C PHE A 153 -13.87 4.48 -5.54
N THR A 154 -13.41 5.63 -6.04
CA THR A 154 -14.24 6.52 -6.86
C THR A 154 -14.62 5.87 -8.19
N ASP A 155 -15.65 6.37 -8.87
CA ASP A 155 -16.06 5.86 -10.19
C ASP A 155 -14.89 5.86 -11.20
N SER A 156 -14.01 6.87 -11.13
CA SER A 156 -12.82 6.97 -11.98
C SER A 156 -11.75 5.93 -11.63
N GLU A 157 -11.51 5.69 -10.34
CA GLU A 157 -10.56 4.68 -9.88
C GLU A 157 -11.06 3.28 -10.21
N ALA A 158 -12.35 2.99 -9.99
CA ALA A 158 -12.95 1.71 -10.33
C ALA A 158 -12.91 1.44 -11.85
N ALA A 159 -13.13 2.47 -12.68
CA ALA A 159 -13.00 2.35 -14.13
C ALA A 159 -11.56 2.05 -14.55
N LEU A 160 -10.58 2.72 -13.95
CA LEU A 160 -9.16 2.44 -14.18
C LEU A 160 -8.81 1.00 -13.77
N LEU A 161 -9.25 0.54 -12.60
CA LEU A 161 -9.00 -0.82 -12.12
C LEU A 161 -9.66 -1.87 -13.01
N ALA A 162 -10.87 -1.62 -13.51
CA ALA A 162 -11.52 -2.51 -14.47
C ALA A 162 -10.75 -2.66 -15.79
N GLU A 163 -9.92 -1.69 -16.17
CA GLU A 163 -9.05 -1.76 -17.34
C GLU A 163 -7.68 -2.38 -17.03
N ALA A 164 -7.12 -2.12 -15.83
CA ALA A 164 -5.73 -2.42 -15.50
C ALA A 164 -5.54 -3.70 -14.67
N ALA A 165 -6.50 -4.07 -13.81
CA ALA A 165 -6.39 -5.25 -12.96
C ALA A 165 -6.69 -6.52 -13.74
N GLU A 166 -5.86 -7.56 -13.55
CA GLU A 166 -6.09 -8.85 -14.18
C GLU A 166 -7.20 -9.64 -13.47
N GLU A 167 -7.28 -9.50 -12.14
CA GLU A 167 -8.31 -10.13 -11.32
C GLU A 167 -8.81 -9.19 -10.23
N ARG A 168 -10.08 -9.38 -9.84
CA ARG A 168 -10.72 -8.76 -8.67
C ARG A 168 -11.13 -9.85 -7.70
N VAL A 169 -10.53 -9.84 -6.51
CA VAL A 169 -10.56 -10.98 -5.59
C VAL A 169 -11.02 -10.56 -4.19
N SER A 170 -11.77 -11.45 -3.56
CA SER A 170 -12.19 -11.34 -2.18
C SER A 170 -11.35 -12.28 -1.32
N ILE A 171 -10.91 -11.77 -0.19
CA ILE A 171 -10.04 -12.47 0.77
C ILE A 171 -10.82 -13.00 1.99
N GLY A 172 -12.14 -12.90 1.97
CA GLY A 172 -12.99 -13.37 3.04
C GLY A 172 -14.46 -13.00 2.83
N PRO A 173 -15.37 -13.56 3.65
CA PRO A 173 -16.79 -13.31 3.53
C PRO A 173 -17.22 -11.92 4.05
N GLU A 174 -16.34 -11.21 4.73
CA GLU A 174 -16.62 -9.91 5.36
C GLU A 174 -15.68 -8.85 4.80
N ALA A 175 -16.16 -7.60 4.73
CA ALA A 175 -15.33 -6.44 4.46
C ALA A 175 -14.27 -6.28 5.55
N LEU A 176 -12.99 -6.34 5.16
CA LEU A 176 -11.86 -6.19 6.07
C LEU A 176 -11.25 -4.80 5.95
N HIS A 177 -10.67 -4.31 7.05
CA HIS A 177 -9.76 -3.17 6.96
C HIS A 177 -8.56 -3.51 6.07
N ALA A 178 -8.07 -2.51 5.35
CA ALA A 178 -6.96 -2.62 4.40
C ALA A 178 -5.72 -3.33 5.00
N ASP A 179 -5.38 -3.07 6.25
CA ASP A 179 -4.24 -3.69 6.93
C ASP A 179 -4.46 -5.18 7.25
N HIS A 180 -5.69 -5.58 7.56
CA HIS A 180 -6.06 -6.99 7.68
C HIS A 180 -6.02 -7.66 6.31
N ALA A 181 -6.42 -6.95 5.26
CA ALA A 181 -6.42 -7.48 3.90
C ALA A 181 -5.01 -7.84 3.42
N ILE A 182 -4.04 -6.95 3.67
CA ILE A 182 -2.62 -7.21 3.45
C ILE A 182 -2.15 -8.46 4.21
N THR A 183 -2.55 -8.61 5.48
CA THR A 183 -2.17 -9.78 6.30
C THR A 183 -2.66 -11.08 5.68
N VAL A 184 -3.92 -11.12 5.22
CA VAL A 184 -4.49 -12.30 4.58
C VAL A 184 -3.85 -12.57 3.21
N ALA A 185 -3.62 -11.53 2.40
CA ALA A 185 -2.90 -11.66 1.13
C ALA A 185 -1.48 -12.23 1.32
N HIS A 186 -0.77 -11.79 2.36
CA HIS A 186 0.51 -12.38 2.73
C HIS A 186 0.41 -13.84 3.12
N ASN A 187 -0.59 -14.21 3.91
CA ASN A 187 -0.81 -15.60 4.28
C ASN A 187 -1.07 -16.46 3.05
N TYR A 188 -1.99 -16.04 2.17
CA TYR A 188 -2.30 -16.69 0.90
C TYR A 188 -1.04 -16.96 0.06
N LEU A 189 -0.16 -15.97 -0.09
CA LEU A 189 1.10 -16.12 -0.82
C LEU A 189 2.15 -16.97 -0.08
N ASP A 190 2.24 -16.87 1.25
CA ASP A 190 3.19 -17.65 2.05
C ASP A 190 2.87 -19.15 2.03
N THR A 191 1.59 -19.48 1.87
CA THR A 191 1.10 -20.86 1.86
C THR A 191 0.86 -21.41 0.46
N ASP A 192 1.23 -20.67 -0.60
CA ASP A 192 1.03 -21.08 -1.99
C ASP A 192 -0.44 -21.44 -2.29
N GLY A 193 -1.37 -20.59 -1.85
CA GLY A 193 -2.81 -20.76 -2.12
C GLY A 193 -3.52 -21.81 -1.24
N PHE A 194 -2.88 -22.26 -0.16
CA PHE A 194 -3.44 -23.24 0.77
C PHE A 194 -4.89 -22.97 1.21
N ASP A 195 -5.75 -23.96 1.01
CA ASP A 195 -7.20 -23.88 1.16
C ASP A 195 -7.76 -24.74 2.33
N ILE A 196 -6.94 -25.60 2.95
CA ILE A 196 -7.36 -26.55 3.99
C ILE A 196 -6.36 -26.60 5.15
N TYR A 197 -6.76 -26.17 6.35
CA TYR A 197 -5.94 -26.26 7.58
C TYR A 197 -5.87 -27.67 8.20
#